data_AF-A0AA40P9A1-F1
#
_entry.id   AF-A0AA40P9A1-F1
#
_cell.length_a   1.000
_cell.length_b   1.000
_cell.length_c   1.000
_cell.angle_alpha   90.00
_cell.angle_beta   90.00
_cell.angle_gamma   90.00
#
_symmetry.space_group_name_H-M   'P 1'
#
loop_
_entity.id
_entity.type
_entity.pdbx_description
1 polymer ?
#
loop_
_entity_poly.entity_id
_entity_poly.type
_entity_poly.pdbx_seq_one_letter_code
_entity_poly.pdbx_strand_id
1 'polypeptide(L)'
;MDGVLKDEFSTAAKARDRSSAQLLRDFMREFVQTQREASEHEAWFREQVQIGLNSANAGHLTSATEVETKFALKRAATRRRLEASN
;
A
#
# COMPACT_ATOMS: atom_id res chain seq x y z
N MET A 1 -21.47 26.33 -0.94
CA MET A 1 -21.62 25.28 0.09
C MET A 1 -23.09 25.25 0.43
N ASP A 2 -23.74 24.10 0.24
CA ASP A 2 -25.10 23.90 0.72
C ASP A 2 -25.15 24.16 2.24
N GLY A 3 -26.18 24.87 2.71
CA GLY A 3 -26.30 25.28 4.11
C GLY A 3 -26.40 24.08 5.04
N VAL A 4 -27.10 23.03 4.60
CA VAL A 4 -27.27 21.78 5.35
C VAL A 4 -25.93 21.09 5.59
N LEU A 5 -25.12 20.95 4.53
CA LEU A 5 -23.79 20.32 4.63
C LEU A 5 -22.85 21.07 5.58
N LYS A 6 -22.92 22.41 5.61
CA LYS A 6 -22.12 23.24 6.51
C LYS A 6 -22.48 23.01 7.98
N ASP A 7 -23.77 22.85 8.27
CA ASP A 7 -24.27 22.63 9.62
C ASP A 7 -23.95 21.22 10.12
N GLU A 8 -24.11 20.21 9.26
CA GLU A 8 -23.70 18.82 9.54
C GLU A 8 -22.20 18.74 9.82
N PHE A 9 -21.38 19.35 8.96
CA PHE A 9 -19.93 19.37 9.13
C PHE A 9 -19.49 20.07 10.42
N SER A 10 -20.14 21.18 10.76
CA SER A 10 -19.86 21.91 12.00
C SER A 10 -20.28 21.11 13.24
N THR A 11 -21.37 20.35 13.15
CA THR A 11 -21.82 19.44 14.21
C THR A 11 -20.83 18.29 14.40
N ALA A 12 -20.39 17.66 13.31
CA ALA A 12 -19.39 16.60 13.34
C ALA A 12 -18.03 17.08 13.87
N ALA A 13 -17.61 18.30 13.55
CA ALA A 13 -16.38 18.89 14.08
C ALA A 13 -16.47 19.10 15.60
N LYS A 14 -17.59 19.67 16.09
CA LYS A 14 -17.84 19.88 17.53
C LYS A 14 -17.85 18.56 18.29
N ALA A 15 -18.43 17.50 17.74
CA ALA A 15 -18.42 16.16 18.36
C ALA A 15 -17.02 15.56 18.53
N ARG A 16 -16.00 16.13 17.87
CA ARG A 16 -14.59 15.75 17.97
C ARG A 16 -13.75 16.80 18.69
N ASP A 17 -14.39 17.74 19.38
CA ASP A 17 -13.76 18.90 20.06
C ASP A 17 -12.88 19.75 19.13
N ARG A 18 -13.27 19.85 17.85
CA ARG A 18 -12.54 20.61 16.83
C ARG A 18 -13.45 21.67 16.20
N SER A 19 -12.84 22.75 15.71
CA SER A 19 -13.53 23.66 14.79
C SER A 19 -13.65 23.05 13.39
N SER A 20 -14.67 23.45 12.64
CA SER A 20 -14.84 23.07 11.23
C SER A 20 -13.57 23.36 10.42
N ALA A 21 -12.89 24.47 10.69
CA ALA A 21 -11.64 24.83 10.02
C ALA A 21 -10.47 23.89 10.36
N GLN A 22 -10.38 23.40 11.59
CA GLN A 22 -9.37 22.39 11.97
C GLN A 22 -9.65 21.07 11.28
N LEU A 23 -10.90 20.58 11.32
CA LEU A 23 -11.29 19.33 10.70
C LEU A 23 -11.06 19.35 9.18
N LEU A 24 -11.37 20.48 8.52
CA LEU A 24 -11.12 20.64 7.09
C LEU A 24 -9.63 20.60 6.75
N ARG A 25 -8.78 21.25 7.55
CA ARG A 25 -7.32 21.22 7.35
C ARG A 25 -6.76 19.80 7.51
N ASP A 26 -7.24 19.05 8.49
CA ASP A 26 -6.81 17.67 8.71
C ASP A 26 -7.21 16.78 7.54
N PHE A 27 -8.47 16.87 7.10
CA PHE A 27 -8.97 16.15 5.93
C PHE A 27 -8.20 16.48 4.66
N MET A 28 -7.88 17.76 4.43
CA MET A 28 -7.08 18.17 3.27
C MET A 28 -5.67 17.58 3.30
N ARG A 29 -5.02 17.50 4.47
CA ARG A 29 -3.69 16.88 4.58
C ARG A 29 -3.75 15.39 4.32
N GLU A 30 -4.71 14.70 4.93
CA GLU A 30 -4.92 13.26 4.74
C GLU A 30 -5.19 12.95 3.26
N PHE A 31 -6.11 13.68 2.63
CA PHE A 31 -6.42 13.50 1.22
C PHE A 31 -5.20 13.70 0.32
N VAL A 32 -4.42 14.78 0.51
CA VAL A 32 -3.20 15.01 -0.28
C VAL A 32 -2.17 13.92 -0.04
N GLN A 33 -2.01 13.45 1.20
CA GLN A 33 -1.08 12.37 1.54
C GLN A 33 -1.50 11.07 0.87
N THR A 34 -2.76 10.65 1.00
CA THR A 34 -3.30 9.44 0.36
C THR A 34 -3.18 9.51 -1.16
N GLN A 35 -3.46 10.66 -1.77
CA GLN A 35 -3.31 10.82 -3.23
C GLN A 35 -1.85 10.73 -3.68
N ARG A 36 -0.91 11.27 -2.89
CA ARG A 36 0.53 11.15 -3.17
C ARG A 36 0.99 9.70 -3.03
N GLU A 37 0.68 9.05 -1.93
CA GLU A 37 1.03 7.64 -1.70
C GLU A 37 0.46 6.73 -2.79
N ALA A 38 -0.80 6.94 -3.19
CA ALA A 38 -1.41 6.20 -4.29
C ALA A 38 -0.66 6.42 -5.61
N SER A 39 -0.31 7.68 -5.93
CA SER A 39 0.41 8.03 -7.17
C SER A 39 1.84 7.51 -7.17
N GLU A 40 2.55 7.61 -6.05
CA GLU A 40 3.91 7.12 -5.86
C GLU A 40 3.94 5.59 -5.94
N HIS A 41 3.01 4.91 -5.27
CA HIS A 41 2.86 3.47 -5.37
C HIS A 41 2.55 3.03 -6.80
N GLU A 42 1.68 3.74 -7.51
CA GLU A 42 1.35 3.43 -8.90
C GLU A 42 2.56 3.62 -9.83
N ALA A 43 3.33 4.70 -9.64
CA ALA A 43 4.55 4.95 -10.42
C ALA A 43 5.61 3.88 -10.17
N TRP A 44 5.88 3.57 -8.91
CA TRP A 44 6.79 2.49 -8.52
C TRP A 44 6.32 1.13 -9.07
N PHE A 45 5.03 0.82 -8.95
CA PHE A 45 4.48 -0.45 -9.42
C PHE A 45 4.62 -0.61 -10.94
N ARG A 46 4.34 0.44 -11.72
CA ARG A 46 4.57 0.44 -13.17
C ARG A 46 6.03 0.19 -13.52
N GLU A 47 6.96 0.79 -12.78
CA GLU A 47 8.40 0.54 -12.97
C GLU A 47 8.74 -0.93 -12.70
N GLN A 48 8.25 -1.52 -11.60
CA GLN A 48 8.48 -2.94 -11.29
C GLN A 48 7.92 -3.88 -12.36
N VAL A 49 6.73 -3.58 -12.88
CA VAL A 49 6.14 -4.34 -14.00
C VAL A 49 7.03 -4.26 -15.23
N GLN A 50 7.51 -3.06 -15.60
CA GLN A 50 8.36 -2.89 -16.77
C GLN A 50 9.70 -3.62 -16.63
N ILE A 51 10.30 -3.63 -15.42
CA ILE A 51 11.49 -4.41 -15.12
C ILE A 51 11.23 -5.91 -15.36
N GLY A 52 10.10 -6.43 -14.85
CA GLY A 52 9.70 -7.83 -15.05
C GLY A 52 9.51 -8.19 -16.53
N LEU A 53 8.81 -7.34 -17.29
CA LEU A 53 8.61 -7.51 -18.73
C LEU A 53 9.96 -7.51 -19.48
N ASN A 54 10.84 -6.56 -19.18
CA ASN A 54 12.16 -6.48 -19.81
C ASN A 54 13.01 -7.72 -19.51
N SER A 55 12.98 -8.22 -18.26
CA SER A 55 13.69 -9.43 -17.85
C SER A 55 13.17 -10.68 -18.58
N ALA A 56 11.84 -10.82 -18.68
CA ALA A 56 11.21 -11.90 -19.41
C ALA A 56 11.55 -11.85 -20.91
N ASN A 57 11.48 -10.66 -21.53
CA ASN A 57 11.83 -10.44 -22.93
C ASN A 57 13.32 -10.71 -23.22
N ALA A 58 14.20 -10.49 -22.25
CA ALA A 58 15.62 -10.86 -22.31
C ALA A 58 15.86 -12.37 -22.12
N GLY A 59 14.81 -13.17 -21.90
CA GLY A 59 14.90 -14.61 -21.71
C GLY A 59 15.28 -15.04 -20.29
N HIS A 60 15.29 -14.14 -19.31
CA HIS A 60 15.56 -14.46 -17.91
C HIS A 60 14.33 -15.07 -17.22
N LEU A 61 13.80 -16.14 -17.81
CA LEU A 61 12.66 -16.88 -17.30
C LEU A 61 13.15 -18.05 -16.44
N THR A 62 12.38 -18.40 -15.42
CA THR A 62 12.57 -19.61 -14.62
C THR A 62 11.30 -20.43 -14.70
N SER A 63 11.42 -21.75 -14.85
CA SER A 63 10.24 -22.60 -14.94
C SER A 63 9.47 -22.61 -13.62
N ALA A 64 8.16 -22.79 -13.69
CA ALA A 64 7.31 -22.89 -12.49
C ALA A 64 7.79 -24.01 -11.54
N THR A 65 8.23 -25.14 -12.09
CA THR A 65 8.75 -26.28 -11.34
C THR A 65 10.03 -25.93 -10.55
N GLU A 66 10.98 -25.23 -11.18
CA GLU A 66 12.20 -24.78 -10.51
C GLU A 66 11.91 -23.77 -9.41
N VAL A 67 11.00 -22.82 -9.67
CA VAL A 67 10.53 -21.86 -8.66
C VAL A 67 9.93 -22.60 -7.47
N GLU A 68 8.98 -23.50 -7.69
CA GLU A 68 8.33 -24.23 -6.60
C GLU A 68 9.33 -25.06 -5.80
N THR A 69 10.25 -25.75 -6.48
CA THR A 69 11.32 -26.53 -5.82
C THR A 69 12.17 -25.64 -4.92
N LYS A 70 12.62 -24.49 -5.42
CA LYS A 70 13.46 -23.54 -4.66
C LYS A 70 12.71 -23.00 -3.45
N PHE A 71 11.44 -22.63 -3.61
CA PHE A 71 10.64 -22.09 -2.50
C PHE A 71 10.24 -23.17 -1.49
N ALA A 72 9.99 -24.42 -1.90
CA ALA A 72 9.79 -25.54 -1.00
C ALA A 72 11.02 -25.79 -0.12
N LEU A 73 12.22 -25.75 -0.69
CA LEU A 73 13.49 -25.86 0.05
C LEU A 73 13.66 -24.72 1.06
N LYS A 74 13.40 -23.47 0.64
CA LYS A 74 13.46 -22.30 1.54
C LYS A 74 12.51 -22.44 2.72
N ARG A 75 11.24 -22.77 2.46
CA ARG A 75 10.22 -22.96 3.51
C ARG A 75 10.62 -24.09 4.48
N ALA A 76 11.14 -25.20 3.96
CA ALA A 76 11.62 -26.30 4.80
C ALA A 76 12.79 -25.87 5.69
N ALA A 77 13.77 -25.13 5.15
CA ALA A 77 14.89 -24.60 5.91
C ALA A 77 14.42 -23.61 7.00
N THR A 78 13.50 -22.71 6.67
CA THR A 78 12.90 -21.78 7.65
C THR A 78 12.21 -22.53 8.79
N ARG A 79 11.42 -23.58 8.49
CA ARG A 79 10.78 -24.40 9.52
C ARG A 79 11.78 -25.07 10.45
N ARG A 80 12.80 -25.73 9.91
CA ARG A 80 13.86 -26.36 10.72
C ARG A 80 14.53 -25.37 11.67
N ARG A 81 14.78 -24.14 11.19
CA ARG A 81 15.37 -23.10 12.04
C ARG A 81 14.44 -22.68 13.18
N LEU A 82 13.14 -22.55 12.93
CA LEU A 82 12.16 -22.24 13.96
C LEU A 82 12.04 -23.38 14.98
N GLU A 83 12.04 -24.63 14.52
CA GLU A 83 12.01 -25.83 15.36
C GLU A 83 13.26 -25.96 16.24
N ALA A 84 14.44 -25.58 15.73
CA ALA A 84 15.70 -25.58 16.48
C ALA A 84 15.86 -24.39 17.45
N SER A 85 14.96 -23.39 17.37
CA SER A 85 14.96 -22.21 18.24
C SER A 85 13.87 -22.27 19.32
N ASN A 86 13.08 -23.35 19.36
CA ASN A 86 12.15 -23.70 20.44
C ASN A 86 12.74 -24.79 21.32
#